data_AF-A0A831P1A1-F1
#
_entry.id   AF-A0A831P1A1-F1
#
_cell.length_a   1.000
_cell.length_b   1.000
_cell.length_c   1.000
_cell.angle_alpha   90.00
_cell.angle_beta   90.00
_cell.angle_gamma   90.00
#
_symmetry.space_group_name_H-M   'P 1'
#
loop_
_entity.id
_entity.type
_entity.pdbx_description
1 polymer ?
#
loop_
_entity_poly.entity_id
_entity_poly.type
_entity_poly.pdbx_seq_one_letter_code
_entity_poly.pdbx_strand_id
1 'polypeptide(L)'
;MEKKAFLDIDDLYCAAFLVLNRIQPKLVPGFGNHITFRFPRTGQVLSLVATFSAENPPVGVRDFAGAIRNLRALMIARKSQA
;
A
#
# COMPACT_ATOMS: atom_id res chain seq x y z
N MET A 1 24.54 -4.89 -5.07
CA MET A 1 23.10 -5.19 -4.84
C MET A 1 22.28 -4.26 -5.72
N GLU A 2 21.65 -4.76 -6.78
CA GLU A 2 20.66 -3.97 -7.53
C GLU A 2 19.52 -3.58 -6.59
N LYS A 3 19.28 -2.27 -6.44
CA LYS A 3 18.09 -1.80 -5.74
C LYS A 3 16.89 -2.14 -6.63
N LYS A 4 16.06 -3.11 -6.19
CA LYS A 4 14.75 -3.37 -6.83
C LYS A 4 14.04 -2.04 -7.08
N ALA A 5 13.55 -1.83 -8.29
CA ALA A 5 12.84 -0.60 -8.71
C ALA A 5 11.52 -0.37 -7.96
N PHE A 6 11.04 -1.39 -7.24
CA PHE A 6 9.76 -1.38 -6.53
C PHE A 6 9.93 -1.74 -5.06
N LEU A 7 8.97 -1.27 -4.27
CA LEU A 7 8.76 -1.64 -2.88
C LEU A 7 7.43 -2.40 -2.80
N ASP A 8 7.49 -3.65 -2.35
CA ASP A 8 6.32 -4.49 -2.12
C ASP A 8 5.91 -4.33 -0.65
N ILE A 9 4.64 -4.00 -0.43
CA ILE A 9 4.04 -3.78 0.89
C ILE A 9 2.82 -4.69 1.00
N ASP A 10 2.76 -5.52 2.04
CA ASP A 10 1.62 -6.41 2.32
C ASP A 10 0.68 -5.84 3.41
N ASP A 11 1.15 -4.83 4.15
CA ASP A 11 0.35 -4.13 5.15
C ASP A 11 -0.66 -3.18 4.48
N LEU A 12 -1.94 -3.52 4.63
CA LEU A 12 -3.08 -2.75 4.12
C LEU A 12 -3.14 -1.32 4.69
N TYR A 13 -2.78 -1.13 5.95
CA TYR A 13 -2.83 0.18 6.61
C TYR A 13 -1.72 1.09 6.09
N CYS A 14 -0.51 0.56 5.96
CA CYS A 14 0.61 1.27 5.33
C CYS A 14 0.29 1.61 3.87
N ALA A 15 -0.28 0.67 3.11
CA ALA A 15 -0.71 0.91 1.74
C ALA A 15 -1.79 2.00 1.65
N ALA A 16 -2.77 2.00 2.56
CA ALA A 16 -3.80 3.04 2.64
C ALA A 16 -3.19 4.41 2.95
N PHE A 17 -2.20 4.49 3.83
CA PHE A 17 -1.50 5.72 4.15
C PHE A 17 -0.76 6.30 2.92
N LEU A 18 -0.11 5.45 2.13
CA LEU A 18 0.54 5.89 0.88
C LEU A 18 -0.48 6.35 -0.17
N VAL A 19 -1.64 5.69 -0.26
CA VAL A 19 -2.75 6.12 -1.14
C VAL A 19 -3.29 7.50 -0.74
N LEU A 20 -3.42 7.78 0.56
CA LEU A 20 -3.79 9.12 1.04
C LEU A 20 -2.77 10.19 0.64
N ASN A 21 -1.49 9.81 0.57
CA ASN A 21 -0.41 10.65 0.05
C ASN A 21 -0.34 10.67 -1.49
N ARG A 22 -1.42 10.26 -2.17
CA ARG A 22 -1.59 10.24 -3.63
C ARG A 22 -0.64 9.29 -4.37
N ILE A 23 -0.10 8.30 -3.68
CA ILE A 23 0.78 7.29 -4.28
C ILE A 23 -0.03 6.01 -4.45
N GLN A 24 -0.30 5.63 -5.69
CA GLN A 24 -1.13 4.47 -6.00
C GLN A 24 -0.28 3.19 -6.14
N PRO A 25 -0.68 2.06 -5.52
CA PRO A 25 -0.01 0.79 -5.74
C PRO A 25 -0.51 0.12 -7.03
N LYS A 26 0.36 -0.72 -7.61
CA LYS A 26 -0.08 -1.81 -8.48
C LYS A 26 -0.37 -3.03 -7.62
N LEU A 27 -1.56 -3.61 -7.76
CA LEU A 27 -1.91 -4.86 -7.09
C LEU A 27 -1.30 -6.03 -7.87
N VAL A 28 -0.45 -6.81 -7.22
CA VAL A 28 0.20 -7.98 -7.81
C VAL A 28 -0.14 -9.24 -7.01
N PRO A 29 -0.24 -10.42 -7.67
CA PRO A 29 -0.34 -11.67 -6.95
C PRO A 29 0.88 -11.83 -6.03
N GLY A 30 0.63 -12.03 -4.74
CA GLY A 30 1.64 -12.42 -3.76
C GLY A 30 1.80 -13.93 -3.70
N PHE A 31 2.49 -14.44 -2.69
CA PHE A 31 2.53 -15.88 -2.44
C PHE A 31 1.18 -16.40 -1.94
N GLY A 32 0.70 -17.50 -2.54
CA GLY A 32 -0.61 -18.08 -2.24
C GLY A 32 -1.77 -17.18 -2.68
N ASN A 33 -2.85 -17.13 -1.88
CA ASN A 33 -4.04 -16.30 -2.15
C ASN A 33 -3.91 -14.85 -1.65
N HIS A 34 -2.68 -14.35 -1.49
CA HIS A 34 -2.43 -12.98 -1.02
C HIS A 34 -2.23 -12.01 -2.18
N ILE A 35 -2.59 -10.74 -1.96
CA ILE A 35 -2.36 -9.64 -2.90
C ILE A 35 -1.36 -8.70 -2.25
N THR A 36 -0.30 -8.38 -2.98
CA THR A 36 0.75 -7.47 -2.55
C THR A 36 0.55 -6.10 -3.22
N PHE A 37 0.77 -5.02 -2.46
CA PHE A 37 0.73 -3.66 -2.95
C PHE A 37 2.13 -3.23 -3.42
N ARG A 38 2.32 -3.13 -4.73
CA ARG A 38 3.61 -2.76 -5.32
C ARG A 38 3.67 -1.26 -5.59
N PHE A 39 4.57 -0.57 -4.89
CA PHE A 39 4.82 0.85 -5.02
C PHE A 39 6.15 1.14 -5.74
N PRO A 40 6.32 2.30 -6.38
CA PRO A 40 7.61 2.71 -6.91
C PRO A 40 8.60 2.95 -5.76
N ARG A 41 9.84 2.48 -5.87
CA ARG A 41 10.84 2.67 -4.82
C ARG A 41 11.50 4.04 -4.91
N THR A 42 10.76 5.08 -4.51
CA THR A 42 11.25 6.46 -4.47
C THR A 42 11.66 6.86 -3.05
N GLY A 43 12.47 7.92 -2.92
CA GLY A 43 12.82 8.49 -1.61
C GLY A 43 11.59 8.94 -0.82
N GLN A 44 10.57 9.48 -1.50
CA GLN A 44 9.30 9.87 -0.89
C GLN A 44 8.55 8.66 -0.29
N VAL A 45 8.42 7.56 -1.02
CA VAL A 45 7.76 6.34 -0.52
C VAL A 45 8.50 5.79 0.69
N LEU A 46 9.84 5.70 0.62
CA LEU A 46 10.64 5.21 1.74
C LEU A 46 10.50 6.09 2.98
N SER A 47 10.48 7.42 2.81
CA SER A 47 10.27 8.36 3.91
C SER A 47 8.90 8.17 4.55
N LEU A 48 7.84 8.08 3.75
CA LEU A 48 6.48 7.92 4.26
C LEU A 48 6.27 6.59 4.98
N VAL A 49 6.87 5.50 4.48
CA VAL A 49 6.85 4.20 5.16
C VAL A 49 7.56 4.30 6.51
N ALA A 50 8.73 4.94 6.57
CA ALA A 50 9.44 5.15 7.82
C ALA A 50 8.62 5.98 8.82
N THR A 51 8.01 7.08 8.37
CA THR A 51 7.11 7.90 9.20
C THR A 51 5.92 7.10 9.72
N PHE A 52 5.28 6.29 8.86
CA PHE A 52 4.17 5.44 9.28
C PHE A 52 4.58 4.46 10.38
N SER A 53 5.73 3.81 10.24
CA SER A 53 6.22 2.83 11.21
C SER A 53 6.75 3.45 12.52
N ALA A 54 7.36 4.63 12.46
CA ALA A 54 8.00 5.26 13.63
C ALA A 54 7.07 6.18 14.42
N GLU A 55 6.21 6.93 13.73
CA GLU A 55 5.53 8.10 14.31
C GLU A 55 4.02 7.95 14.38
N ASN A 56 3.45 6.91 13.76
CA ASN A 56 2.00 6.67 13.66
C ASN A 56 1.22 7.98 13.39
N PRO A 57 1.47 8.62 12.24
CA PRO A 57 1.10 10.01 12.01
C PRO A 57 -0.43 10.20 12.10
N PRO A 58 -0.90 11.36 12.59
CA PRO A 58 -2.32 11.64 12.67
C PRO A 58 -2.92 11.74 11.26
N VAL A 59 -3.80 10.79 10.93
CA VAL A 59 -4.57 10.75 9.69
C VAL A 59 -6.05 10.92 9.97
N GLY A 60 -6.74 11.67 9.11
CA GLY A 60 -8.20 11.82 9.17
C GLY A 60 -8.88 10.46 9.10
N VAL A 61 -9.58 10.06 10.17
CA VAL A 61 -10.16 8.72 10.32
C VAL A 61 -11.09 8.36 9.16
N ARG A 62 -11.90 9.32 8.70
CA ARG A 62 -12.85 9.10 7.59
C ARG A 62 -12.15 8.80 6.28
N ASP A 63 -11.12 9.56 5.94
CA ASP A 63 -10.37 9.41 4.69
C ASP A 63 -9.56 8.12 4.71
N PHE A 64 -8.93 7.80 5.85
CA PHE A 64 -8.19 6.56 6.03
C PHE A 64 -9.09 5.32 5.94
N ALA A 65 -10.25 5.34 6.59
CA ALA A 65 -11.24 4.26 6.47
C ALA A 65 -11.78 4.13 5.03
N GLY A 66 -11.89 5.23 4.28
CA GLY A 66 -12.23 5.23 2.86
C GLY A 66 -11.16 4.57 2.00
N ALA A 67 -9.88 4.94 2.20
CA ALA A 67 -8.75 4.35 1.49
C ALA A 67 -8.65 2.83 1.73
N ILE A 68 -8.82 2.39 2.98
CA ILE A 68 -8.85 0.97 3.35
C ILE A 68 -9.98 0.24 2.62
N ARG A 69 -11.21 0.80 2.63
CA ARG A 69 -12.35 0.17 1.94
C ARG A 69 -12.10 0.01 0.45
N ASN A 70 -11.57 1.04 -0.20
CA ASN A 70 -11.27 1.00 -1.62
C ASN A 70 -10.19 -0.05 -1.94
N LEU A 71 -9.11 -0.10 -1.17
CA LEU A 71 -8.06 -1.11 -1.35
C LEU A 71 -8.60 -2.54 -1.16
N ARG A 72 -9.43 -2.77 -0.14
CA ARG A 72 -10.06 -4.10 0.06
C ARG A 72 -10.96 -4.50 -1.10
N ALA A 73 -11.76 -3.56 -1.63
CA ALA A 73 -12.61 -3.83 -2.79
C ALA A 73 -11.77 -4.24 -4.01
N LEU A 74 -10.65 -3.56 -4.24
CA LEU A 74 -9.71 -3.89 -5.32
C LEU A 74 -9.05 -5.27 -5.12
N MET A 75 -8.67 -5.62 -3.89
CA MET A 75 -8.14 -6.96 -3.59
C MET A 75 -9.15 -8.05 -3.90
N ILE A 76 -10.42 -7.88 -3.51
CA ILE A 76 -11.49 -8.85 -3.77
C ILE A 76 -11.72 -9.00 -5.27
N ALA A 77 -11.88 -7.88 -5.98
CA ALA A 77 -12.08 -7.89 -7.43
C ALA A 77 -10.92 -8.59 -8.16
N ARG A 78 -9.68 -8.40 -7.69
CA ARG A 78 -8.51 -9.05 -8.28
C ARG A 78 -8.46 -10.55 -8.01
N LYS A 79 -8.84 -11.00 -6.80
CA LYS A 79 -8.93 -12.43 -6.48
C LYS A 79 -9.98 -13.16 -7.31
N SER A 80 -11.11 -12.52 -7.59
CA SER A 80 -12.16 -13.12 -8.42
C SER A 80 -11.79 -13.26 -9.90
N GLN A 81 -10.67 -12.68 -10.33
CA GLN A 81 -10.17 -12.73 -11.71
C GLN A 81 -8.93 -13.63 -11.89
N ALA A 82 -8.43 -14.23 -10.82
CA ALA A 82 -7.27 -15.13 -10.80
C ALA A 82 -7.74 -16.58 -10.64
#